data_AF-A0A925R7P7-F1
#
_entry.id   AF-A0A925R7P7-F1
#
_cell.length_a   1.000
_cell.length_b   1.000
_cell.length_c   1.000
_cell.angle_alpha   90.00
_cell.angle_beta   90.00
_cell.angle_gamma   90.00
#
_symmetry.space_group_name_H-M   'P 1'
#
loop_
_entity.id
_entity.type
_entity.pdbx_description
1 polymer ?
#
loop_
_entity_poly.entity_id
_entity_poly.type
_entity_poly.pdbx_seq_one_letter_code
_entity_poly.pdbx_strand_id
1 'polypeptide(L)'
;MIEFGRYPEGKDAQDAQLVLNHKAAIELLVDDAATIGFDAHTFLNLHGLLSENLMPDPDASGRLRSHPVQIGGTVFVPLAVPQIIEECFYEILRKAGDIRDPFEQAFFIMVHIPYLQPFEDVNKRVSRLGANIPLIKQNLSPLTFIDVPERAYIDAMLGVYEMNRLELLRDLFVWAYERSAKEYVVIRKSLAQPEPLRLRYRSQLHELEADIVRKKQPDFLLTVERYAEENIDGGERAAFVEMVQDEIKRLHQGIIARYRLRPSEFAAWQEARKLK
;
A
#
# COMPACT_ATOMS: atom_id res chain seq x y z
N MET A 1 -18.19 19.40 -21.63
CA MET A 1 -17.86 19.24 -23.06
C MET A 1 -16.54 18.47 -23.10
N ILE A 2 -16.62 17.14 -23.18
CA ILE A 2 -15.46 16.26 -23.39
C ILE A 2 -15.68 15.69 -24.78
N GLU A 3 -15.00 16.26 -25.76
CA GLU A 3 -14.98 15.74 -27.13
C GLU A 3 -13.52 15.76 -27.59
N PHE A 4 -13.05 14.57 -27.97
CA PHE A 4 -11.82 14.29 -28.72
C PHE A 4 -10.47 14.61 -28.04
N GLY A 5 -9.98 13.66 -27.24
CA GLY A 5 -8.89 12.76 -27.69
C GLY A 5 -7.55 13.34 -28.15
N ARG A 6 -7.23 14.60 -27.83
CA ARG A 6 -5.86 15.13 -27.89
C ARG A 6 -5.57 15.87 -26.59
N TYR A 7 -4.92 15.16 -25.67
CA TYR A 7 -4.31 15.78 -24.50
C TYR A 7 -3.16 16.69 -25.01
N PRO A 8 -3.00 17.92 -24.50
CA PRO A 8 -1.81 18.71 -24.79
C PRO A 8 -0.58 17.90 -24.33
N GLU A 9 0.51 17.86 -25.09
CA GLU A 9 1.70 17.02 -24.81
C GLU A 9 2.26 17.18 -23.38
N GLY A 10 2.03 18.32 -22.72
CA GLY A 10 2.41 18.54 -21.32
C GLY A 10 1.47 17.96 -20.26
N LYS A 11 0.20 17.70 -20.58
CA LYS A 11 -0.79 17.16 -19.64
C LYS A 11 -0.51 15.69 -19.31
N ASP A 12 -0.09 14.91 -20.31
CA ASP A 12 0.29 13.51 -20.11
C ASP A 12 1.54 13.38 -19.21
N ALA A 13 2.50 14.29 -19.35
CA ALA A 13 3.69 14.32 -18.50
C ALA A 13 3.35 14.68 -17.05
N GLN A 14 2.45 15.66 -16.85
CA GLN A 14 1.99 16.05 -15.52
C GLN A 14 1.18 14.93 -14.84
N ASP A 15 0.29 14.28 -15.58
CA ASP A 15 -0.50 13.15 -15.08
C ASP A 15 0.40 11.95 -14.75
N ALA A 16 1.43 11.68 -15.57
CA ALA A 16 2.43 10.66 -15.27
C ALA A 16 3.22 10.98 -13.99
N GLN A 17 3.67 12.23 -13.81
CA GLN A 17 4.35 12.67 -12.59
C GLN A 17 3.44 12.52 -11.36
N LEU A 18 2.15 12.89 -11.48
CA LEU A 18 1.17 12.70 -10.42
C LEU A 18 1.08 11.24 -9.97
N VAL A 19 1.07 10.29 -10.91
CA VAL A 19 1.03 8.85 -10.61
C VAL A 19 2.31 8.40 -9.91
N LEU A 20 3.48 8.81 -10.41
CA LEU A 20 4.78 8.46 -9.81
C LEU A 20 4.90 9.01 -8.38
N ASN A 21 4.48 10.25 -8.16
CA ASN A 21 4.49 10.89 -6.84
C ASN A 21 3.58 10.16 -5.84
N HIS A 22 2.36 9.77 -6.27
CA HIS A 22 1.47 9.00 -5.39
C HIS A 22 2.05 7.62 -5.08
N LYS A 23 2.67 6.96 -6.06
CA LYS A 23 3.34 5.68 -5.84
C LYS A 23 4.42 5.81 -4.75
N ALA A 24 5.34 6.78 -4.88
CA ALA A 24 6.41 6.99 -3.92
C ALA A 24 5.86 7.33 -2.52
N ALA A 25 4.81 8.15 -2.44
CA ALA A 25 4.16 8.46 -1.17
C ALA A 25 3.48 7.26 -0.52
N ILE A 26 2.91 6.32 -1.31
CA ILE A 26 2.37 5.07 -0.78
C ILE A 26 3.49 4.14 -0.30
N GLU A 27 4.60 4.05 -1.03
CA GLU A 27 5.79 3.28 -0.62
C GLU A 27 6.31 3.76 0.74
N LEU A 28 6.42 5.08 0.96
CA LEU A 28 6.73 5.65 2.28
C LEU A 28 5.76 5.17 3.37
N LEU A 29 4.45 5.12 3.10
CA LEU A 29 3.48 4.70 4.11
C LEU A 29 3.53 3.19 4.43
N VAL A 30 3.96 2.37 3.48
CA VAL A 30 3.95 0.90 3.60
C VAL A 30 5.29 0.38 4.11
N ASP A 31 6.41 0.84 3.56
CA ASP A 31 7.74 0.34 3.88
C ASP A 31 8.23 0.84 5.24
N ASP A 32 7.83 2.06 5.61
CA ASP A 32 8.20 2.73 6.87
C ASP A 32 7.05 2.75 7.89
N ALA A 33 6.11 1.81 7.80
CA ALA A 33 4.90 1.77 8.65
C ALA A 33 5.16 1.85 10.17
N ALA A 34 6.35 1.42 10.63
CA ALA A 34 6.76 1.47 12.03
C ALA A 34 7.20 2.87 12.50
N THR A 35 7.70 3.71 11.58
CA THR A 35 8.26 5.03 11.88
C THR A 35 7.31 6.18 11.53
N ILE A 36 6.36 5.96 10.63
CA ILE A 36 5.34 6.96 10.28
C ILE A 36 4.35 7.23 11.43
N GLY A 37 3.92 8.48 11.53
CA GLY A 37 2.98 8.95 12.54
C GLY A 37 2.31 10.28 12.18
N PHE A 38 1.55 10.81 13.14
CA PHE A 38 0.99 12.16 13.05
C PHE A 38 1.99 13.16 13.60
N ASP A 39 3.05 13.39 12.82
CA ASP A 39 4.15 14.28 13.14
C ASP A 39 4.55 15.09 11.89
N ALA A 40 5.24 16.21 12.11
CA ALA A 40 5.61 17.10 11.03
C ALA A 40 6.54 16.43 10.03
N HIS A 41 7.48 15.59 10.48
CA HIS A 41 8.39 14.89 9.58
C HIS A 41 7.61 14.03 8.59
N THR A 42 6.66 13.23 9.05
CA THR A 42 5.83 12.38 8.17
C THR A 42 5.04 13.23 7.16
N PHE A 43 4.35 14.28 7.61
CA PHE A 43 3.48 15.08 6.74
C PHE A 43 4.22 16.00 5.78
N LEU A 44 5.38 16.55 6.18
CA LEU A 44 6.23 17.34 5.29
C LEU A 44 6.86 16.45 4.20
N ASN A 45 7.30 15.23 4.53
CA ASN A 45 7.81 14.27 3.54
C ASN A 45 6.70 13.78 2.59
N LEU A 46 5.50 13.48 3.11
CA LEU A 46 4.33 13.16 2.27
C LEU A 46 4.03 14.28 1.28
N HIS A 47 4.04 15.54 1.74
CA HIS A 47 3.89 16.66 0.84
C HIS A 47 5.01 16.71 -0.18
N GLY A 48 6.28 16.65 0.24
CA GLY A 48 7.44 16.70 -0.65
C GLY A 48 7.40 15.67 -1.78
N LEU A 49 7.03 14.43 -1.46
CA LEU A 49 6.83 13.36 -2.45
C LEU A 49 5.64 13.66 -3.38
N LEU A 50 4.52 14.13 -2.84
CA LEU A 50 3.32 14.41 -3.62
C LEU A 50 3.45 15.65 -4.52
N SER A 51 4.30 16.60 -4.16
CA SER A 51 4.50 17.88 -4.85
C SER A 51 5.73 17.92 -5.75
N GLU A 52 6.56 16.87 -5.77
CA GLU A 52 7.77 16.79 -6.57
C GLU A 52 7.50 17.11 -8.06
N ASN A 53 8.22 18.10 -8.60
CA ASN A 53 8.11 18.60 -9.98
C ASN A 53 6.71 19.09 -10.40
N LEU A 54 5.85 19.44 -9.43
CA LEU A 54 4.48 19.91 -9.69
C LEU A 54 4.19 21.31 -9.12
N MET A 55 5.12 21.88 -8.33
CA MET A 55 4.96 23.21 -7.73
C MET A 55 5.50 24.31 -8.65
N PRO A 56 4.85 25.48 -8.74
CA PRO A 56 5.40 26.65 -9.41
C PRO A 56 6.72 27.12 -8.78
N ASP A 57 6.79 27.07 -7.45
CA ASP A 57 8.03 27.26 -6.68
C ASP A 57 8.53 25.90 -6.17
N PRO A 58 9.65 25.36 -6.71
CA PRO A 58 10.24 24.12 -6.24
C PRO A 58 10.62 24.15 -4.75
N ASP A 59 10.95 25.33 -4.20
CA ASP A 59 11.31 25.49 -2.80
C ASP A 59 10.13 25.37 -1.84
N ALA A 60 8.88 25.45 -2.34
CA ALA A 60 7.68 25.21 -1.53
C ALA A 60 7.45 23.70 -1.24
N SER A 61 8.11 22.81 -1.99
CA SER A 61 7.96 21.37 -1.84
C SER A 61 8.44 20.90 -0.47
N GLY A 62 7.52 20.35 0.32
CA GLY A 62 7.80 19.78 1.64
C GLY A 62 7.93 20.82 2.75
N ARG A 63 7.44 22.04 2.53
CA ARG A 63 7.49 23.15 3.49
C ARG A 63 6.11 23.72 3.75
N LEU A 64 5.88 24.20 4.97
CA LEU A 64 4.69 24.99 5.28
C LEU A 64 4.75 26.30 4.49
N ARG A 65 3.58 26.77 4.03
CA ARG A 65 3.51 28.02 3.26
C ARG A 65 3.77 29.24 4.13
N SER A 66 4.42 30.24 3.53
CA SER A 66 4.70 31.54 4.16
C SER A 66 3.80 32.67 3.64
N HIS A 67 2.91 32.37 2.70
CA HIS A 67 2.02 33.34 2.06
C HIS A 67 0.55 32.89 2.08
N PRO A 68 -0.41 33.81 1.92
CA PRO A 68 -1.82 33.47 1.79
C PRO A 68 -2.10 32.68 0.50
N VAL A 69 -3.07 31.76 0.56
CA VAL A 69 -3.56 31.01 -0.60
C VAL A 69 -5.07 31.15 -0.72
N GLN A 70 -5.60 30.84 -1.89
CA GLN A 70 -7.02 30.76 -2.15
C GLN A 70 -7.41 29.36 -2.61
N ILE A 71 -8.64 28.96 -2.32
CA ILE A 71 -9.21 27.73 -2.83
C ILE A 71 -10.11 28.09 -4.01
N GLY A 72 -9.78 27.58 -5.20
CA GLY A 72 -10.66 27.74 -6.37
C GLY A 72 -12.04 27.14 -6.12
N GLY A 73 -13.08 27.85 -6.56
CA GLY A 73 -14.47 27.35 -6.52
C GLY A 73 -15.21 27.56 -5.19
N THR A 74 -14.66 28.35 -4.27
CA THR A 74 -15.30 28.69 -2.98
C THR A 74 -14.98 30.12 -2.57
N VAL A 75 -15.84 30.72 -1.74
CA VAL A 75 -15.60 32.02 -1.09
C VAL A 75 -14.80 31.90 0.22
N PHE A 76 -14.48 30.68 0.65
CA PHE A 76 -13.70 30.44 1.84
C PHE A 76 -12.26 30.96 1.70
N VAL A 77 -11.81 31.70 2.72
CA VAL A 77 -10.44 32.22 2.82
C VAL A 77 -9.74 31.50 3.96
N PRO A 78 -8.73 30.65 3.67
CA PRO A 78 -7.95 29.98 4.70
C PRO A 78 -7.20 30.97 5.61
N LEU A 79 -6.83 30.50 6.80
CA LEU A 79 -5.96 31.24 7.72
C LEU A 79 -4.70 31.73 6.99
N ALA A 80 -4.34 33.01 7.11
CA ALA A 80 -3.26 33.60 6.30
C ALA A 80 -1.92 33.76 7.04
N VAL A 81 -1.90 33.74 8.38
CA VAL A 81 -0.73 34.09 9.19
C VAL A 81 0.20 32.87 9.34
N PRO A 82 1.44 32.90 8.83
CA PRO A 82 2.35 31.74 8.83
C PRO A 82 2.59 31.12 10.20
N GLN A 83 2.82 31.94 11.23
CA GLN A 83 3.07 31.48 12.59
C GLN A 83 1.87 30.71 13.16
N ILE A 84 0.65 31.20 12.91
CA ILE A 84 -0.57 30.55 13.39
C ILE A 84 -0.84 29.27 12.58
N ILE A 85 -0.50 29.25 11.28
CA ILE A 85 -0.61 28.05 10.45
C ILE A 85 0.30 26.95 11.01
N GLU A 86 1.54 27.30 11.33
CA GLU A 86 2.51 26.38 11.92
C GLU A 86 2.01 25.83 13.26
N GLU A 87 1.58 26.70 14.18
CA GLU A 87 1.00 26.30 15.47
C GLU A 87 -0.21 25.36 15.30
N CYS A 88 -1.16 25.72 14.44
CA CYS A 88 -2.32 24.89 14.15
C CYS A 88 -1.94 23.56 13.50
N PHE A 89 -0.93 23.53 12.63
CA PHE A 89 -0.47 22.31 11.98
C PHE A 89 0.06 21.31 13.01
N TYR A 90 0.95 21.74 13.91
CA TYR A 90 1.45 20.89 14.99
C TYR A 90 0.32 20.45 15.93
N GLU A 91 -0.62 21.35 16.27
CA GLU A 91 -1.73 21.01 17.15
C GLU A 91 -2.72 20.01 16.52
N ILE A 92 -2.99 20.12 15.22
CA ILE A 92 -3.79 19.13 14.47
C ILE A 92 -3.12 17.77 14.53
N LEU A 93 -1.82 17.70 14.24
CA LEU A 93 -1.09 16.43 14.24
C LEU A 93 -1.04 15.80 15.64
N ARG A 94 -0.80 16.61 16.67
CA ARG A 94 -0.84 16.18 18.07
C ARG A 94 -2.21 15.61 18.44
N LYS A 95 -3.30 16.34 18.14
CA LYS A 95 -4.67 15.87 18.39
C LYS A 95 -4.99 14.60 17.63
N ALA A 96 -4.58 14.50 16.36
CA ALA A 96 -4.74 13.29 15.58
C ALA A 96 -4.05 12.11 16.27
N GLY A 97 -2.81 12.28 16.75
CA GLY A 97 -2.07 11.25 17.50
C GLY A 97 -2.74 10.80 18.80
N ASP A 98 -3.53 11.66 19.45
CA ASP A 98 -4.25 11.35 20.69
C ASP A 98 -5.58 10.58 20.45
N ILE A 99 -6.13 10.61 19.24
CA ILE A 99 -7.36 9.90 18.88
C ILE A 99 -7.08 8.38 18.83
N ARG A 100 -7.91 7.61 19.55
CA ARG A 100 -7.74 6.15 19.69
C ARG A 100 -8.39 5.35 18.57
N ASP A 101 -9.55 5.79 18.10
CA ASP A 101 -10.26 5.09 17.03
C ASP A 101 -9.58 5.40 15.67
N PRO A 102 -9.12 4.40 14.91
CA PRO A 102 -8.38 4.63 13.67
C PRO A 102 -9.23 5.29 12.57
N PHE A 103 -10.56 5.10 12.59
CA PHE A 103 -11.46 5.73 11.61
C PHE A 103 -11.69 7.19 11.95
N GLU A 104 -11.90 7.51 13.22
CA GLU A 104 -11.98 8.89 13.71
C GLU A 104 -10.66 9.62 13.44
N GLN A 105 -9.51 8.97 13.66
CA GLN A 105 -8.19 9.52 13.40
C GLN A 105 -7.98 9.83 11.91
N ALA A 106 -8.38 8.90 11.03
CA ALA A 106 -8.36 9.10 9.58
C ALA A 106 -9.27 10.26 9.15
N PHE A 107 -10.50 10.28 9.64
CA PHE A 107 -11.49 11.29 9.30
C PHE A 107 -11.08 12.69 9.80
N PHE A 108 -10.51 12.78 11.01
CA PHE A 108 -10.00 14.01 11.59
C PHE A 108 -8.97 14.68 10.66
N ILE A 109 -8.02 13.91 10.13
CA ILE A 109 -7.01 14.44 9.20
C ILE A 109 -7.61 14.86 7.86
N MET A 110 -8.59 14.10 7.34
CA MET A 110 -9.31 14.47 6.12
C MET A 110 -10.07 15.79 6.24
N VAL A 111 -10.55 16.12 7.44
CA VAL A 111 -11.24 17.41 7.70
C VAL A 111 -10.21 18.52 7.86
N HIS A 112 -9.26 18.36 8.78
CA HIS A 112 -8.52 19.51 9.32
C HIS A 112 -7.34 19.93 8.46
N ILE A 113 -6.64 19.01 7.78
CA ILE A 113 -5.52 19.40 6.91
C ILE A 113 -6.00 20.23 5.70
N PRO A 114 -7.05 19.83 4.95
CA PRO A 114 -7.56 20.64 3.85
C PRO A 114 -8.19 21.96 4.29
N TYR A 115 -8.74 22.02 5.52
CA TYR A 115 -9.31 23.24 6.08
C TYR A 115 -8.23 24.25 6.46
N LEU A 116 -7.15 23.81 7.14
CA LEU A 116 -6.03 24.67 7.52
C LEU A 116 -5.25 25.18 6.30
N GLN A 117 -5.08 24.31 5.29
CA GLN A 117 -4.19 24.52 4.15
C GLN A 117 -2.76 24.86 4.58
N PRO A 118 -2.03 23.95 5.23
CA PRO A 118 -0.65 24.20 5.64
C PRO A 118 0.32 24.39 4.47
N PHE A 119 -0.01 23.90 3.27
CA PHE A 119 0.84 23.93 2.09
C PHE A 119 0.30 24.86 1.00
N GLU A 120 1.15 25.27 0.06
CA GLU A 120 0.75 26.12 -1.07
C GLU A 120 -0.24 25.42 -2.03
N ASP A 121 -0.07 24.13 -2.26
CA ASP A 121 -1.01 23.26 -2.97
C ASP A 121 -0.94 21.84 -2.37
N VAL A 122 -1.59 20.85 -2.97
CA VAL A 122 -1.46 19.41 -2.64
C VAL A 122 -2.10 19.01 -1.30
N ASN A 123 -2.61 19.95 -0.51
CA ASN A 123 -3.27 19.73 0.79
C ASN A 123 -4.28 18.56 0.80
N LYS A 124 -5.18 18.50 -0.21
CA LYS A 124 -6.20 17.43 -0.27
C LYS A 124 -5.55 16.06 -0.53
N ARG A 125 -4.51 15.98 -1.37
CA ARG A 125 -3.78 14.73 -1.63
C ARG A 125 -3.03 14.26 -0.38
N VAL A 126 -2.33 15.17 0.30
CA VAL A 126 -1.67 14.89 1.58
C VAL A 126 -2.68 14.36 2.59
N SER A 127 -3.84 15.00 2.72
CA SER A 127 -4.87 14.56 3.68
C SER A 127 -5.40 13.15 3.40
N ARG A 128 -5.61 12.78 2.13
CA ARG A 128 -6.14 11.45 1.75
C ARG A 128 -5.12 10.34 1.99
N LEU A 129 -3.83 10.60 1.75
CA LEU A 129 -2.78 9.64 2.09
C LEU A 129 -2.51 9.60 3.60
N GLY A 130 -2.47 10.75 4.27
CA GLY A 130 -2.33 10.83 5.73
C GLY A 130 -3.46 10.10 6.47
N ALA A 131 -4.68 10.13 5.94
CA ALA A 131 -5.82 9.37 6.48
C ALA A 131 -5.64 7.85 6.42
N ASN A 132 -4.69 7.34 5.64
CA ASN A 132 -4.37 5.91 5.59
C ASN A 132 -3.36 5.46 6.66
N ILE A 133 -2.60 6.38 7.27
CA ILE A 133 -1.64 6.07 8.34
C ILE A 133 -2.24 5.17 9.45
N PRO A 134 -3.40 5.51 10.05
CA PRO A 134 -3.90 4.73 11.18
C PRO A 134 -4.51 3.40 10.72
N LEU A 135 -5.05 3.35 9.50
CA LEU A 135 -5.57 2.12 8.90
C LEU A 135 -4.44 1.12 8.63
N ILE A 136 -3.33 1.58 8.05
CA ILE A 136 -2.15 0.75 7.78
C ILE A 136 -1.54 0.24 9.09
N LYS A 137 -1.34 1.11 10.08
CA LYS A 137 -0.75 0.72 11.38
C LYS A 137 -1.60 -0.31 12.13
N GLN A 138 -2.91 -0.30 11.94
CA GLN A 138 -3.84 -1.28 12.54
C GLN A 138 -4.13 -2.47 11.60
N ASN A 139 -3.40 -2.61 10.49
CA ASN A 139 -3.58 -3.69 9.50
C ASN A 139 -5.02 -3.78 8.97
N LEU A 140 -5.68 -2.63 8.83
CA LEU A 140 -7.00 -2.46 8.22
C LEU A 140 -6.87 -2.23 6.71
N SER A 141 -7.97 -2.43 5.98
CA SER A 141 -8.02 -2.09 4.56
C SER A 141 -7.68 -0.61 4.36
N PRO A 142 -6.78 -0.24 3.44
CA PRO A 142 -6.57 1.15 3.07
C PRO A 142 -7.85 1.77 2.49
N LEU A 143 -8.04 3.06 2.76
CA LEU A 143 -9.04 3.92 2.14
C LEU A 143 -8.58 4.32 0.74
N THR A 144 -9.44 4.05 -0.24
CA THR A 144 -9.28 4.45 -1.64
C THR A 144 -10.41 5.40 -2.04
N PHE A 145 -10.15 6.29 -2.99
CA PHE A 145 -11.16 7.18 -3.57
C PHE A 145 -11.56 6.71 -4.97
N ILE A 146 -11.33 5.42 -5.26
CA ILE A 146 -11.76 4.79 -6.50
C ILE A 146 -13.29 4.85 -6.53
N ASP A 147 -13.84 5.24 -7.69
CA ASP A 147 -15.27 5.41 -7.93
C ASP A 147 -16.00 6.44 -7.05
N VAL A 148 -15.28 7.21 -6.21
CA VAL A 148 -15.87 8.35 -5.50
C VAL A 148 -16.22 9.43 -6.52
N PRO A 149 -17.50 9.84 -6.63
CA PRO A 149 -17.87 10.89 -7.57
C PRO A 149 -17.19 12.21 -7.19
N GLU A 150 -16.46 12.82 -8.13
CA GLU A 150 -15.71 14.06 -7.89
C GLU A 150 -16.60 15.17 -7.31
N ARG A 151 -17.81 15.34 -7.87
CA ARG A 151 -18.77 16.33 -7.40
C ARG A 151 -19.20 16.10 -5.95
N ALA A 152 -19.41 14.85 -5.54
CA ALA A 152 -19.77 14.53 -4.16
C ALA A 152 -18.65 14.89 -3.19
N TYR A 153 -17.39 14.66 -3.59
CA TYR A 153 -16.23 15.10 -2.82
C TYR A 153 -16.13 16.63 -2.74
N ILE A 154 -16.32 17.34 -3.85
CA ILE A 154 -16.30 18.80 -3.88
C ILE A 154 -17.39 19.37 -2.96
N ASP A 155 -18.64 18.92 -3.11
CA ASP A 155 -19.77 19.39 -2.32
C ASP A 155 -19.57 19.11 -0.82
N ALA A 156 -19.01 17.95 -0.49
CA ALA A 156 -18.64 17.61 0.89
C ALA A 156 -17.59 18.56 1.47
N MET A 157 -16.53 18.86 0.71
CA MET A 157 -15.50 19.80 1.14
C MET A 157 -16.02 21.23 1.27
N LEU A 158 -16.91 21.68 0.37
CA LEU A 158 -17.57 22.98 0.47
C LEU A 158 -18.42 23.09 1.74
N GLY A 159 -19.11 22.02 2.13
CA GLY A 159 -19.82 21.95 3.42
C GLY A 159 -18.89 22.21 4.61
N VAL A 160 -17.67 21.66 4.58
CA VAL A 160 -16.66 21.93 5.61
C VAL A 160 -16.17 23.38 5.54
N TYR A 161 -15.77 23.85 4.36
CA TYR A 161 -15.16 25.17 4.20
C TYR A 161 -16.13 26.32 4.49
N GLU A 162 -17.33 26.29 3.92
CA GLU A 162 -18.23 27.45 3.93
C GLU A 162 -19.26 27.38 5.07
N MET A 163 -19.60 26.18 5.54
CA MET A 163 -20.67 25.98 6.51
C MET A 163 -20.18 25.38 7.83
N ASN A 164 -18.92 24.98 7.92
CA ASN A 164 -18.37 24.24 9.07
C ASN A 164 -19.20 22.99 9.42
N ARG A 165 -19.74 22.32 8.38
CA ARG A 165 -20.59 21.13 8.47
C ARG A 165 -19.86 19.92 7.92
N LEU A 166 -19.75 18.88 8.74
CA LEU A 166 -18.93 17.70 8.46
C LEU A 166 -19.75 16.51 7.93
N GLU A 167 -21.08 16.59 7.96
CA GLU A 167 -21.97 15.45 7.73
C GLU A 167 -21.81 14.86 6.33
N LEU A 168 -21.71 15.71 5.29
CA LEU A 168 -21.50 15.25 3.92
C LEU A 168 -20.15 14.56 3.74
N LEU A 169 -19.09 15.12 4.33
CA LEU A 169 -17.75 14.51 4.25
C LEU A 169 -17.68 13.21 5.05
N ARG A 170 -18.36 13.13 6.20
CA ARG A 170 -18.49 11.91 7.00
C ARG A 170 -19.19 10.81 6.19
N ASP A 171 -20.33 11.12 5.59
CA ASP A 171 -21.11 10.14 4.84
C ASP A 171 -20.33 9.67 3.60
N LEU A 172 -19.61 10.57 2.94
CA LEU A 172 -18.70 10.24 1.85
C LEU A 172 -17.54 9.34 2.31
N PHE A 173 -16.93 9.64 3.47
CA PHE A 173 -15.84 8.86 4.05
C PHE A 173 -16.29 7.43 4.36
N VAL A 174 -17.44 7.27 5.03
CA VAL A 174 -18.00 5.95 5.34
C VAL A 174 -18.29 5.18 4.06
N TRP A 175 -18.96 5.81 3.09
CA TRP A 175 -19.26 5.19 1.80
C TRP A 175 -18.01 4.73 1.05
N ALA A 176 -16.99 5.59 0.99
CA ALA A 176 -15.71 5.29 0.34
C ALA A 176 -15.03 4.11 1.04
N TYR A 177 -14.97 4.13 2.38
CA TYR A 177 -14.32 3.09 3.15
C TYR A 177 -15.00 1.72 3.00
N GLU A 178 -16.34 1.67 3.05
CA GLU A 178 -17.09 0.43 2.84
C GLU A 178 -16.78 -0.18 1.47
N ARG A 179 -16.58 0.66 0.44
CA ARG A 179 -16.22 0.22 -0.90
C ARG A 179 -14.78 -0.30 -0.94
N SER A 180 -13.82 0.46 -0.40
CA SER A 180 -12.42 0.05 -0.33
C SER A 180 -12.27 -1.30 0.38
N ALA A 181 -12.99 -1.50 1.50
CA ALA A 181 -12.99 -2.76 2.23
C ALA A 181 -13.55 -3.93 1.41
N LYS A 182 -14.64 -3.72 0.65
CA LYS A 182 -15.21 -4.75 -0.24
C LYS A 182 -14.24 -5.13 -1.35
N GLU A 183 -13.62 -4.15 -2.00
CA GLU A 183 -12.62 -4.37 -3.05
C GLU A 183 -11.39 -5.10 -2.50
N TYR A 184 -10.90 -4.70 -1.34
CA TYR A 184 -9.76 -5.34 -0.68
C TYR A 184 -10.03 -6.82 -0.39
N VAL A 185 -11.24 -7.18 0.04
CA VAL A 185 -11.63 -8.60 0.24
C VAL A 185 -11.60 -9.38 -1.07
N VAL A 186 -12.05 -8.80 -2.18
CA VAL A 186 -12.01 -9.44 -3.50
C VAL A 186 -10.56 -9.66 -3.95
N ILE A 187 -9.71 -8.63 -3.84
CA ILE A 187 -8.28 -8.72 -4.20
C ILE A 187 -7.57 -9.75 -3.31
N ARG A 188 -7.79 -9.71 -1.99
CA ARG A 188 -7.18 -10.67 -1.06
C ARG A 188 -7.60 -12.12 -1.33
N LYS A 189 -8.84 -12.35 -1.80
CA LYS A 189 -9.29 -13.69 -2.22
C LYS A 189 -8.64 -14.14 -3.53
N SER A 190 -8.28 -13.21 -4.41
CA SER A 190 -7.58 -13.50 -5.67
C SER A 190 -6.08 -13.74 -5.50
N LEU A 191 -5.49 -13.17 -4.44
CA LEU A 191 -4.11 -13.45 -4.04
C LEU A 191 -4.06 -14.84 -3.38
N ALA A 192 -3.31 -15.77 -3.97
CA ALA A 192 -3.07 -17.07 -3.38
C ALA A 192 -2.48 -16.89 -1.97
N GLN A 193 -3.21 -17.28 -0.92
CA GLN A 193 -2.66 -17.22 0.43
C GLN A 193 -1.54 -18.26 0.53
N PRO A 194 -0.31 -17.87 0.91
CA PRO A 194 0.76 -18.83 1.10
C PRO A 194 0.34 -19.83 2.19
N GLU A 195 0.34 -21.12 1.86
CA GLU A 195 -0.01 -22.16 2.84
C GLU A 195 0.91 -22.04 4.08
N PRO A 196 0.36 -21.98 5.30
CA PRO A 196 1.15 -21.79 6.51
C PRO A 196 2.28 -22.82 6.67
N LEU A 197 2.03 -24.07 6.27
CA LEU A 197 3.01 -25.15 6.30
C LEU A 197 4.20 -24.88 5.36
N ARG A 198 3.93 -24.32 4.17
CA ARG A 198 4.96 -23.93 3.20
C ARG A 198 5.84 -22.79 3.71
N LEU A 199 5.23 -21.83 4.40
CA LEU A 199 5.96 -20.72 5.03
C LEU A 199 6.88 -21.23 6.14
N ARG A 200 6.35 -22.09 7.01
CA ARG A 200 7.06 -22.65 8.17
C ARG A 200 8.26 -23.51 7.77
N TYR A 201 8.10 -24.37 6.76
CA TYR A 201 9.15 -25.30 6.34
C TYR A 201 9.81 -24.95 5.01
N ARG A 202 9.78 -23.67 4.62
CA ARG A 202 10.27 -23.19 3.32
C ARG A 202 11.71 -23.62 3.02
N SER A 203 12.61 -23.45 3.99
CA SER A 203 14.02 -23.78 3.83
C SER A 203 14.24 -25.28 3.68
N GLN A 204 13.61 -26.07 4.56
CA GLN A 204 13.64 -27.53 4.55
C GLN A 204 13.11 -28.11 3.24
N LEU A 205 11.99 -27.56 2.75
CA LEU A 205 11.37 -27.94 1.48
C LEU A 205 12.31 -27.66 0.31
N HIS A 206 12.89 -26.45 0.24
CA HIS A 206 13.82 -26.09 -0.82
C HIS A 206 15.08 -26.97 -0.84
N GLU A 207 15.65 -27.28 0.33
CA GLU A 207 16.84 -28.11 0.45
C GLU A 207 16.55 -29.57 0.05
N LEU A 208 15.45 -30.14 0.55
CA LEU A 208 15.06 -31.51 0.26
C LEU A 208 14.81 -31.72 -1.25
N GLU A 209 14.10 -30.79 -1.89
CA GLU A 209 13.85 -30.86 -3.33
C GLU A 209 15.13 -30.72 -4.16
N ALA A 210 16.01 -29.78 -3.77
CA ALA A 210 17.29 -29.63 -4.43
C ALA A 210 18.14 -30.90 -4.31
N ASP A 211 18.12 -31.55 -3.14
CA ASP A 211 18.83 -32.79 -2.88
C ASP A 211 18.29 -33.96 -3.70
N ILE A 212 16.96 -34.11 -3.79
CA ILE A 212 16.31 -35.15 -4.60
C ILE A 212 16.71 -35.02 -6.07
N VAL A 213 16.71 -33.80 -6.62
CA VAL A 213 17.11 -33.53 -8.00
C VAL A 213 18.61 -33.81 -8.20
N ARG A 214 19.49 -33.29 -7.33
CA ARG A 214 20.94 -33.48 -7.47
C ARG A 214 21.38 -34.93 -7.32
N LYS A 215 20.78 -35.67 -6.37
CA LYS A 215 21.04 -37.09 -6.15
C LYS A 215 20.37 -38.00 -7.19
N LYS A 216 19.64 -37.42 -8.14
CA LYS A 216 18.94 -38.13 -9.22
C LYS A 216 18.03 -39.23 -8.70
N GLN A 217 17.38 -39.02 -7.55
CA GLN A 217 16.55 -40.04 -6.91
C GLN A 217 15.19 -40.11 -7.64
N PRO A 218 14.91 -41.21 -8.39
CA PRO A 218 13.67 -41.32 -9.13
C PRO A 218 12.51 -41.79 -8.24
N ASP A 219 12.84 -42.50 -7.15
CA ASP A 219 11.92 -42.91 -6.09
C ASP A 219 12.26 -42.11 -4.82
N PHE A 220 11.60 -40.98 -4.68
CA PHE A 220 11.89 -39.99 -3.64
C PHE A 220 10.95 -40.13 -2.44
N LEU A 221 9.90 -40.95 -2.52
CA LEU A 221 8.85 -41.02 -1.50
C LEU A 221 9.41 -41.45 -0.15
N LEU A 222 10.20 -42.54 -0.15
CA LEU A 222 10.88 -43.04 1.06
C LEU A 222 11.89 -42.03 1.63
N THR A 223 12.55 -41.25 0.77
CA THR A 223 13.47 -40.18 1.22
C THR A 223 12.69 -39.07 1.91
N VAL A 224 11.55 -38.67 1.36
CA VAL A 224 10.70 -37.61 1.89
C VAL A 224 10.04 -38.04 3.21
N GLU A 225 9.54 -39.26 3.29
CA GLU A 225 8.96 -39.83 4.52
C GLU A 225 9.98 -39.88 5.65
N ARG A 226 11.18 -40.41 5.39
CA ARG A 226 12.26 -40.44 6.40
C ARG A 226 12.66 -39.03 6.84
N TYR A 227 12.79 -38.09 5.91
CA TYR A 227 13.10 -36.70 6.26
C TYR A 227 12.03 -36.09 7.16
N ALA A 228 10.74 -36.36 6.86
CA ALA A 228 9.63 -35.88 7.66
C ALA A 228 9.63 -36.49 9.08
N GLU A 229 9.97 -37.76 9.22
CA GLU A 229 10.09 -38.40 10.54
C GLU A 229 11.19 -37.79 11.41
N GLU A 230 12.33 -37.42 10.79
CA GLU A 230 13.50 -36.88 11.48
C GLU A 230 13.38 -35.37 11.80
N ASN A 231 12.70 -34.60 10.95
CA ASN A 231 12.80 -33.13 10.97
C ASN A 231 11.46 -32.39 11.15
N ILE A 232 10.33 -33.09 11.12
CA ILE A 232 8.98 -32.48 11.15
C ILE A 232 8.18 -32.99 12.34
N ASP A 233 7.43 -32.09 12.97
CA ASP A 233 6.53 -32.41 14.08
C ASP A 233 5.50 -33.48 13.68
N GLY A 234 5.26 -34.44 14.56
CA GLY A 234 4.45 -35.63 14.28
C GLY A 234 3.06 -35.34 13.71
N GLY A 235 2.40 -34.25 14.13
CA GLY A 235 1.09 -33.85 13.63
C GLY A 235 1.09 -33.26 12.21
N GLU A 236 2.25 -32.88 11.68
CA GLU A 236 2.39 -32.20 10.39
C GLU A 236 3.11 -33.04 9.33
N ARG A 237 3.64 -34.22 9.69
CA ARG A 237 4.42 -35.10 8.79
C ARG A 237 3.68 -35.48 7.52
N ALA A 238 2.45 -35.95 7.65
CA ALA A 238 1.64 -36.37 6.49
C ALA A 238 1.41 -35.21 5.51
N ALA A 239 1.06 -34.04 6.04
CA ALA A 239 0.85 -32.83 5.23
C ALA A 239 2.15 -32.34 4.58
N PHE A 240 3.30 -32.45 5.27
CA PHE A 240 4.60 -32.10 4.71
C PHE A 240 5.00 -33.04 3.55
N VAL A 241 4.79 -34.35 3.72
CA VAL A 241 5.07 -35.35 2.69
C VAL A 241 4.23 -35.12 1.44
N GLU A 242 2.93 -34.84 1.60
CA GLU A 242 2.03 -34.50 0.49
C GLU A 242 2.46 -33.21 -0.24
N MET A 243 2.79 -32.17 0.54
CA MET A 243 3.27 -30.89 0.03
C MET A 243 4.52 -31.03 -0.84
N VAL A 244 5.54 -31.77 -0.38
CA VAL A 244 6.79 -32.00 -1.14
C VAL A 244 6.53 -32.82 -2.41
N GLN A 245 5.65 -33.83 -2.35
CA GLN A 245 5.28 -34.59 -3.55
C GLN A 245 4.66 -33.70 -4.62
N ASP A 246 3.76 -32.80 -4.23
CA ASP A 246 3.09 -31.91 -5.17
C ASP A 246 4.02 -30.86 -5.78
N GLU A 247 4.98 -30.34 -5.01
CA GLU A 247 6.02 -29.45 -5.54
C GLU A 247 6.95 -30.19 -6.53
N ILE A 248 7.40 -31.40 -6.21
CA ILE A 248 8.23 -32.21 -7.11
C ILE A 248 7.50 -32.54 -8.41
N LYS A 249 6.18 -32.76 -8.37
CA LYS A 249 5.34 -32.93 -9.58
C LYS A 249 5.24 -31.64 -10.39
N ARG A 250 5.28 -30.48 -9.75
CA ARG A 250 5.22 -29.15 -10.39
C ARG A 250 6.58 -28.66 -10.89
N LEU A 251 7.69 -29.32 -10.56
CA LEU A 251 9.03 -28.96 -11.05
C LEU A 251 9.09 -28.93 -12.57
N HIS A 252 9.35 -27.74 -13.10
CA HIS A 252 9.63 -27.49 -14.51
C HIS A 252 10.75 -26.44 -14.65
N GLN A 253 11.31 -26.30 -15.85
CA GLN A 253 12.47 -25.44 -16.12
C GLN A 253 12.30 -23.97 -15.68
N GLY A 254 11.07 -23.47 -15.61
CA GLY A 254 10.77 -22.10 -15.19
C GLY A 254 10.84 -21.85 -13.68
N ILE A 255 10.88 -22.91 -12.84
CA ILE A 255 10.88 -22.76 -11.38
C ILE A 255 12.15 -23.28 -10.69
N ILE A 256 13.05 -23.96 -11.40
CA ILE A 256 14.27 -24.56 -10.82
C ILE A 256 15.22 -23.55 -10.18
N ALA A 257 15.18 -22.28 -10.60
CA ALA A 257 15.98 -21.21 -10.00
C ALA A 257 15.62 -20.96 -8.53
N ARG A 258 14.36 -21.20 -8.11
CA ARG A 258 13.91 -21.07 -6.71
C ARG A 258 14.68 -22.00 -5.76
N TYR A 259 15.09 -23.16 -6.29
CA TYR A 259 15.80 -24.22 -5.59
C TYR A 259 17.32 -24.17 -5.83
N ARG A 260 17.82 -23.12 -6.51
CA ARG A 260 19.24 -22.98 -6.89
C ARG A 260 19.77 -24.19 -7.67
N LEU A 261 18.92 -24.76 -8.53
CA LEU A 261 19.26 -25.88 -9.41
C LEU A 261 19.69 -25.35 -10.78
N ARG A 262 20.70 -26.00 -11.37
CA ARG A 262 21.16 -25.73 -12.74
C ARG A 262 20.29 -26.48 -13.74
N PRO A 263 20.08 -25.95 -14.97
CA PRO A 263 19.35 -26.66 -16.02
C PRO A 263 19.89 -28.06 -16.31
N SER A 264 21.21 -28.26 -16.22
CA SER A 264 21.86 -29.56 -16.42
C SER A 264 21.56 -30.58 -15.31
N GLU A 265 21.44 -30.15 -14.06
CA GLU A 265 21.07 -31.01 -12.93
C GLU A 265 19.62 -31.50 -13.08
N PHE A 266 18.72 -30.57 -13.44
CA PHE A 266 17.31 -30.89 -13.67
C PHE A 266 17.11 -31.83 -14.86
N ALA A 267 17.78 -31.59 -15.99
CA ALA A 267 17.71 -32.47 -17.15
C ALA A 267 18.21 -33.89 -16.83
N ALA A 268 19.31 -34.01 -16.08
CA ALA A 268 19.83 -35.31 -15.68
C ALA A 268 18.89 -36.08 -14.75
N TRP A 269 18.16 -35.40 -13.87
CA TRP A 269 17.13 -36.01 -13.03
C TRP A 269 15.89 -36.43 -13.85
N GLN A 270 15.46 -35.62 -14.83
CA GLN A 270 14.37 -35.98 -15.72
C GLN A 270 14.69 -37.24 -16.54
N GLU A 271 15.90 -37.35 -17.09
CA GLU A 271 16.33 -38.55 -17.81
C GLU A 271 16.39 -39.78 -16.89
N ALA A 272 16.88 -39.63 -15.66
CA ALA A 272 16.87 -40.71 -14.66
C ALA A 272 15.45 -41.17 -14.27
N ARG A 273 14.43 -40.28 -14.37
CA ARG A 273 13.02 -40.64 -14.14
C ARG A 273 12.35 -41.29 -15.35
N LYS A 274 12.78 -41.00 -16.58
CA LYS A 274 12.25 -41.63 -17.81
C LYS A 274 12.76 -43.06 -18.03
N LEU A 275 13.88 -43.42 -17.41
CA LEU A 275 14.52 -44.74 -17.51
C LEU A 275 13.93 -45.80 -16.55
N LYS A 276 12.81 -45.48 -15.88
CA LYS A 276 11.99 -46.39 -15.07
C LYS A 276 10.59 -46.45 -15.67
#